data_AF-A0A371N2G1-F1
#
_entry.id   AF-A0A371N2G1-F1
#
_cell.length_a   1.000
_cell.length_b   1.000
_cell.length_c   1.000
_cell.angle_alpha   90.00
_cell.angle_beta   90.00
_cell.angle_gamma   90.00
#
_symmetry.space_group_name_H-M   'P 1'
#
loop_
_entity.id
_entity.type
_entity.pdbx_description
1 polymer ?
#
loop_
_entity_poly.entity_id
_entity_poly.type
_entity_poly.pdbx_seq_one_letter_code
_entity_poly.pdbx_strand_id
1 'polypeptide(L)'
;MIRVVLACLLAVAIAGVVFPAADAARADATTVKIGSMADDVAHAATALAAAEDPTPAGVAGARRHVVLDVPVGSWRAAGVSELAVRGGDGVELSASVAGGPTVVRRVGGPRIRVVGDRLVLGPGEHRLRLTLEADAGGSVVVLAPATADPPAA
;
A
#
# COMPACT_ATOMS: atom_id res chain seq x y z
N MET A 1 43.37 -27.95 12.79
CA MET A 1 41.96 -28.28 13.13
C MET A 1 41.32 -27.24 14.03
N ILE A 2 41.94 -26.84 15.16
CA ILE A 2 41.38 -25.80 16.07
C ILE A 2 41.03 -24.47 15.38
N ARG A 3 41.87 -24.00 14.44
CA ARG A 3 41.63 -22.76 13.66
C ARG A 3 40.37 -22.82 12.80
N VAL A 4 40.03 -24.00 12.27
CA VAL A 4 38.83 -24.20 11.45
C VAL A 4 37.59 -24.19 12.34
N VAL A 5 37.66 -24.83 13.51
CA VAL A 5 36.57 -24.81 14.50
C VAL A 5 36.31 -23.39 15.00
N LEU A 6 37.36 -22.65 15.34
CA LEU A 6 37.26 -21.24 15.75
C LEU A 6 36.66 -20.36 14.65
N ALA A 7 37.07 -20.55 13.39
CA ALA A 7 36.50 -19.83 12.25
C ALA A 7 35.01 -20.14 12.06
N CYS A 8 34.61 -21.41 12.16
CA CYS A 8 33.19 -21.79 12.08
C CYS A 8 32.37 -21.20 13.23
N LEU A 9 32.86 -21.29 14.48
CA LEU A 9 32.16 -20.73 15.63
C LEU A 9 32.02 -19.21 15.52
N LEU A 10 33.06 -18.53 15.06
CA LEU A 10 33.03 -17.09 14.81
C LEU A 10 32.03 -16.74 13.70
N ALA A 11 32.00 -17.50 12.60
CA ALA A 11 31.05 -17.28 11.51
C ALA A 11 29.60 -17.46 11.99
N VAL A 12 29.31 -18.50 12.77
CA VAL A 12 27.97 -18.73 13.35
C VAL A 12 27.60 -17.64 14.34
N ALA A 13 28.54 -17.20 15.19
CA ALA A 13 28.30 -16.12 16.14
C ALA A 13 27.99 -14.79 15.42
N ILE A 14 28.74 -14.45 14.38
CA ILE A 14 28.49 -13.26 13.55
C ILE A 14 27.14 -13.38 12.83
N ALA A 15 26.88 -14.53 12.21
CA ALA A 15 25.61 -14.80 11.53
C ALA A 15 24.40 -14.61 12.47
N GLY A 16 24.46 -15.17 13.67
CA GLY A 16 23.38 -15.06 14.66
C GLY A 16 23.08 -13.62 15.09
N VAL A 17 24.05 -12.71 15.01
CA VAL A 17 23.86 -11.29 15.33
C VAL A 17 23.41 -10.48 14.11
N VAL A 18 23.93 -10.79 12.92
CA VAL A 18 23.67 -10.00 11.70
C VAL A 18 22.30 -10.28 11.09
N PHE A 19 21.83 -11.54 11.12
CA PHE A 19 20.55 -11.89 10.50
C PHE A 19 19.35 -11.12 11.09
N PRO A 20 19.15 -11.03 12.42
CA PRO A 20 18.05 -10.27 13.00
C PRO A 20 18.09 -8.77 12.65
N ALA A 21 19.29 -8.18 12.62
CA ALA A 21 19.47 -6.77 12.27
C ALA A 21 19.14 -6.51 10.79
N ALA A 22 19.50 -7.44 9.89
CA ALA A 22 19.17 -7.34 8.47
C ALA A 22 17.66 -7.45 8.23
N ASP A 23 16.97 -8.34 8.95
CA ASP A 23 15.51 -8.50 8.81
C ASP A 23 14.75 -7.30 9.36
N ALA A 24 15.22 -6.69 10.47
CA ALA A 24 14.68 -5.44 10.97
C ALA A 24 14.83 -4.29 9.94
N ALA A 25 16.02 -4.12 9.36
CA ALA A 25 16.26 -3.10 8.34
C ALA A 25 15.38 -3.29 7.10
N ARG A 26 15.13 -4.54 6.69
CA ARG A 26 14.21 -4.87 5.58
C ARG A 26 12.77 -4.51 5.91
N ALA A 27 12.31 -4.74 7.13
CA ALA A 27 10.96 -4.39 7.58
C ALA A 27 10.77 -2.87 7.66
N ASP A 28 11.79 -2.13 8.11
CA ASP A 28 11.77 -0.66 8.13
C ASP A 28 11.68 -0.08 6.72
N ALA A 29 12.48 -0.59 5.78
CA ALA A 29 12.42 -0.18 4.39
C ALA A 29 11.01 -0.40 3.78
N THR A 30 10.38 -1.55 4.08
CA THR A 30 9.00 -1.84 3.66
C THR A 30 8.00 -0.89 4.29
N THR A 31 8.16 -0.56 5.57
CA THR A 31 7.31 0.42 6.27
C THR A 31 7.38 1.81 5.62
N VAL A 32 8.58 2.27 5.26
CA VAL A 32 8.78 3.53 4.54
C VAL A 32 8.10 3.49 3.17
N LYS A 33 8.24 2.38 2.43
CA LYS A 33 7.60 2.21 1.12
C LYS A 33 6.07 2.24 1.23
N ILE A 34 5.48 1.58 2.23
CA ILE A 34 4.03 1.62 2.48
C ILE A 34 3.56 3.04 2.82
N GLY A 35 4.35 3.78 3.62
CA GLY A 35 4.09 5.20 3.88
C GLY A 35 4.02 6.02 2.60
N SER A 36 5.04 5.92 1.74
CA SER A 36 5.05 6.66 0.47
C SER A 36 3.87 6.32 -0.44
N MET A 37 3.45 5.04 -0.50
CA MET A 37 2.26 4.66 -1.27
C MET A 37 0.98 5.29 -0.73
N ALA A 38 0.86 5.43 0.59
CA ALA A 38 -0.29 6.08 1.21
C ALA A 38 -0.33 7.57 0.88
N ASP A 39 0.83 8.23 0.94
CA ASP A 39 0.98 9.64 0.59
C ASP A 39 0.66 9.88 -0.90
N ASP A 40 1.11 9.01 -1.80
CA ASP A 40 0.83 9.10 -3.23
C ASP A 40 -0.67 9.00 -3.55
N VAL A 41 -1.39 8.07 -2.91
CA VAL A 41 -2.84 7.94 -3.07
C VAL A 41 -3.57 9.16 -2.52
N ALA A 42 -3.20 9.62 -1.31
CA ALA A 42 -3.81 10.79 -0.70
C ALA A 42 -3.56 12.05 -1.54
N HIS A 43 -2.35 12.21 -2.08
CA HIS A 43 -2.00 13.31 -2.96
C HIS A 43 -2.79 13.26 -4.27
N ALA A 44 -2.89 12.09 -4.92
CA ALA A 44 -3.68 11.92 -6.13
C ALA A 44 -5.17 12.20 -5.91
N ALA A 45 -5.73 11.75 -4.78
CA ALA A 45 -7.10 12.02 -4.40
C ALA A 45 -7.34 13.52 -4.13
N THR A 46 -6.43 14.17 -3.42
CA THR A 46 -6.50 15.62 -3.14
C THR A 46 -6.40 16.43 -4.43
N ALA A 47 -5.46 16.08 -5.31
CA ALA A 47 -5.30 16.74 -6.59
C ALA A 47 -6.54 16.58 -7.48
N LEU A 48 -7.17 15.39 -7.46
CA LEU A 48 -8.41 15.15 -8.19
C LEU A 48 -9.56 16.00 -7.64
N ALA A 49 -9.73 16.04 -6.31
CA ALA A 49 -10.78 16.82 -5.67
C ALA A 49 -10.59 18.35 -5.80
N ALA A 50 -9.35 18.81 -5.96
CA ALA A 50 -9.04 20.24 -6.11
C ALA A 50 -9.16 20.73 -7.57
N ALA A 51 -8.96 19.85 -8.55
CA ALA A 51 -8.91 20.23 -9.97
C ALA A 51 -10.20 19.97 -10.73
N GLU A 52 -11.05 19.07 -10.25
CA GLU A 52 -12.19 18.54 -11.01
C GLU A 52 -13.49 18.65 -10.22
N ASP A 53 -14.61 18.77 -10.94
CA ASP A 53 -15.93 18.80 -10.34
C ASP A 53 -16.50 17.39 -10.11
N PRO A 54 -17.19 17.14 -8.98
CA PRO A 54 -17.78 15.84 -8.69
C PRO A 54 -18.97 15.56 -9.61
N THR A 55 -18.96 14.38 -10.25
CA THR A 55 -20.08 13.92 -11.08
C THR A 55 -21.02 13.00 -10.31
N PRO A 56 -22.32 12.94 -10.66
CA PRO A 56 -23.24 11.98 -10.06
C PRO A 56 -22.73 10.54 -10.18
N ALA A 57 -23.00 9.73 -9.15
CA ALA A 57 -22.62 8.31 -9.15
C ALA A 57 -23.18 7.57 -10.37
N GLY A 58 -22.35 6.70 -10.97
CA GLY A 58 -22.71 5.95 -12.18
C GLY A 58 -22.58 6.72 -13.50
N VAL A 59 -22.31 8.03 -13.45
CA VAL A 59 -21.97 8.83 -14.64
C VAL A 59 -20.46 8.85 -14.83
N ALA A 60 -20.00 8.79 -16.08
CA ALA A 60 -18.58 8.89 -16.39
C ALA A 60 -18.02 10.26 -15.94
N GLY A 61 -17.22 10.22 -14.88
CA GLY A 61 -16.64 11.40 -14.24
C GLY A 61 -15.15 11.59 -14.45
N ALA A 62 -14.62 12.61 -13.78
CA ALA A 62 -13.19 12.83 -13.67
C ALA A 62 -12.52 11.62 -13.00
N ARG A 63 -11.49 11.09 -13.66
CA ARG A 63 -10.80 9.86 -13.26
C ARG A 63 -9.29 10.02 -13.34
N ARG A 64 -8.59 9.43 -12.37
CA ARG A 64 -7.13 9.37 -12.34
C ARG A 64 -6.68 7.94 -12.06
N HIS A 65 -5.58 7.53 -12.67
CA HIS A 65 -4.99 6.22 -12.41
C HIS A 65 -3.79 6.38 -11.48
N VAL A 66 -3.70 5.52 -10.48
CA VAL A 66 -2.56 5.41 -9.58
C VAL A 66 -2.04 3.99 -9.65
N VAL A 67 -0.73 3.83 -9.71
CA VAL A 67 -0.09 2.52 -9.70
C VAL A 67 0.48 2.29 -8.31
N LEU A 68 0.07 1.21 -7.68
CA LEU A 68 0.61 0.73 -6.41
C LEU A 68 1.55 -0.43 -6.67
N ASP A 69 2.79 -0.31 -6.22
CA ASP A 69 3.80 -1.36 -6.30
C ASP A 69 3.95 -2.03 -4.94
N VAL A 70 3.21 -3.13 -4.73
CA VAL A 70 3.19 -3.88 -3.48
C VAL A 70 4.47 -4.70 -3.38
N PRO A 71 5.32 -4.48 -2.36
CA PRO A 71 6.64 -5.11 -2.31
C PRO A 71 6.57 -6.64 -2.37
N VAL A 72 7.12 -7.25 -3.43
CA VAL A 72 7.22 -8.71 -3.59
C VAL A 72 8.22 -9.36 -2.62
N GLY A 73 9.08 -8.56 -2.01
CA GLY A 73 10.21 -9.00 -1.19
C GLY A 73 11.50 -9.08 -1.99
N SER A 74 12.59 -8.61 -1.40
CA SER A 74 13.91 -8.64 -2.01
C SER A 74 14.99 -8.74 -0.94
N TRP A 75 16.25 -8.85 -1.35
CA TRP A 75 17.37 -8.77 -0.41
C TRP A 75 17.38 -7.49 0.44
N ARG A 76 16.78 -6.39 -0.04
CA ARG A 76 16.81 -5.06 0.61
C ARG A 76 15.50 -4.68 1.33
N ALA A 77 14.39 -5.34 1.04
CA ALA A 77 13.09 -4.99 1.60
C ALA A 77 12.26 -6.25 1.86
N ALA A 78 11.54 -6.27 2.98
CA ALA A 78 10.68 -7.39 3.32
C ALA A 78 9.48 -7.43 2.35
N GLY A 79 9.07 -8.63 1.95
CA GLY A 79 7.89 -8.80 1.11
C GLY A 79 6.62 -8.50 1.88
N VAL A 80 5.58 -8.11 1.15
CA VAL A 80 4.23 -7.94 1.65
C VAL A 80 3.38 -9.06 1.04
N SER A 81 2.77 -9.89 1.89
CA SER A 81 1.88 -10.96 1.42
C SER A 81 0.49 -10.43 1.05
N GLU A 82 0.03 -9.41 1.77
CA GLU A 82 -1.28 -8.80 1.58
C GLU A 82 -1.20 -7.31 1.92
N LEU A 83 -1.73 -6.47 1.02
CA LEU A 83 -1.97 -5.05 1.25
C LEU A 83 -3.47 -4.79 1.17
N ALA A 84 -4.05 -4.27 2.24
CA ALA A 84 -5.44 -3.85 2.27
C ALA A 84 -5.59 -2.34 2.35
N VAL A 85 -6.41 -1.81 1.44
CA VAL A 85 -6.76 -0.39 1.33
C VAL A 85 -8.17 -0.20 1.87
N ARG A 86 -8.32 0.75 2.79
CA ARG A 86 -9.62 1.17 3.33
C ARG A 86 -9.80 2.67 3.14
N GLY A 87 -11.03 3.05 2.79
CA GLY A 87 -11.46 4.45 2.73
C GLY A 87 -11.95 4.99 4.07
N GLY A 88 -12.38 6.24 4.06
CA GLY A 88 -12.82 7.03 5.21
C GLY A 88 -12.51 8.51 4.98
N ASP A 89 -12.14 9.22 6.04
CA ASP A 89 -11.60 10.60 5.95
C ASP A 89 -10.11 10.55 5.56
N GLY A 90 -9.84 10.10 4.33
CA GLY A 90 -8.51 9.80 3.81
C GLY A 90 -8.34 8.32 3.48
N VAL A 91 -7.09 7.87 3.39
CA VAL A 91 -6.73 6.50 3.02
C VAL A 91 -6.03 5.79 4.17
N GLU A 92 -6.42 4.54 4.41
CA GLU A 92 -5.71 3.63 5.30
C GLU A 92 -5.17 2.44 4.51
N LEU A 93 -3.87 2.20 4.64
CA LEU A 93 -3.16 1.07 4.07
C LEU A 93 -2.67 0.18 5.20
N SER A 94 -3.06 -1.09 5.16
CA SER A 94 -2.65 -2.12 6.11
C SER A 94 -1.93 -3.22 5.37
N ALA A 95 -0.67 -3.48 5.72
CA ALA A 95 0.19 -4.41 5.01
C ALA A 95 0.68 -5.52 5.95
N SER A 96 0.50 -6.76 5.54
CA SER A 96 1.06 -7.93 6.23
C SER A 96 2.46 -8.21 5.67
N VAL A 97 3.49 -7.92 6.47
CA VAL A 97 4.89 -8.14 6.08
C VAL A 97 5.27 -9.60 6.29
N ALA A 98 5.90 -10.23 5.29
CA ALA A 98 6.33 -11.61 5.35
C ALA A 98 7.32 -11.84 6.51
N GLY A 99 6.93 -12.68 7.46
CA GLY A 99 7.75 -12.96 8.66
C GLY A 99 7.79 -11.82 9.69
N GLY A 100 6.96 -10.79 9.54
CA GLY A 100 6.97 -9.60 10.38
C GLY A 100 5.57 -9.16 10.85
N PRO A 101 5.48 -8.01 11.55
CA PRO A 101 4.21 -7.46 12.01
C PRO A 101 3.39 -6.86 10.85
N THR A 102 2.09 -6.71 11.09
CA THR A 102 1.23 -5.92 10.22
C THR A 102 1.52 -4.42 10.42
N VAL A 103 1.81 -3.72 9.32
CA VAL A 103 2.06 -2.28 9.29
C VAL A 103 0.79 -1.58 8.87
N VAL A 104 0.32 -0.61 9.66
CA VAL A 104 -0.86 0.20 9.31
C VAL A 104 -0.41 1.65 9.16
N ARG A 105 -0.79 2.27 8.03
CA ARG A 105 -0.52 3.68 7.72
C ARG A 105 -1.82 4.35 7.31
N ARG A 106 -2.15 5.44 7.98
CA ARG A 106 -3.31 6.27 7.68
C ARG A 106 -2.83 7.66 7.27
N VAL A 107 -3.35 8.16 6.16
CA VAL A 107 -3.07 9.49 5.64
C VAL A 107 -4.42 10.19 5.45
N GLY A 108 -4.55 11.37 6.06
CA GLY A 108 -5.76 12.19 5.93
C GLY A 108 -5.90 12.76 4.51
N GLY A 109 -7.09 13.21 4.16
CA GLY A 109 -7.36 13.75 2.83
C GLY A 109 -8.85 13.93 2.56
N PRO A 110 -9.25 14.08 1.29
CA PRO A 110 -10.66 14.05 0.93
C PRO A 110 -11.28 12.70 1.31
N ARG A 111 -12.62 12.66 1.43
CA ARG A 111 -13.33 11.42 1.71
C ARG A 111 -13.06 10.41 0.60
N ILE A 112 -12.58 9.23 0.98
CA ILE A 112 -12.30 8.14 0.07
C ILE A 112 -13.26 6.98 0.35
N ARG A 113 -13.81 6.40 -0.71
CA ARG A 113 -14.58 5.15 -0.67
C ARG A 113 -13.84 4.12 -1.51
N VAL A 114 -13.66 2.92 -1.00
CA VAL A 114 -13.15 1.80 -1.81
C VAL A 114 -14.33 1.00 -2.35
N VAL A 115 -14.15 0.33 -3.49
CA VAL A 115 -15.14 -0.66 -3.95
C VAL A 115 -15.19 -1.82 -2.97
N GLY A 116 -16.38 -2.13 -2.44
CA GLY A 116 -16.56 -3.04 -1.31
C GLY A 116 -16.21 -2.41 0.04
N ASP A 117 -15.91 -3.23 1.05
CA ASP A 117 -15.55 -2.74 2.40
C ASP A 117 -14.05 -2.45 2.55
N ARG A 118 -13.21 -3.22 1.86
CA ARG A 118 -11.75 -3.06 1.78
C ARG A 118 -11.27 -3.64 0.46
N LEU A 119 -10.27 -3.00 -0.15
CA LEU A 119 -9.61 -3.55 -1.33
C LEU A 119 -8.38 -4.32 -0.88
N VAL A 120 -8.28 -5.60 -1.25
CA VAL A 120 -7.14 -6.46 -0.90
C VAL A 120 -6.30 -6.71 -2.15
N LEU A 121 -5.00 -6.45 -2.05
CA LEU A 121 -4.02 -6.55 -3.11
C LEU A 121 -2.90 -7.50 -2.67
N GLY A 122 -2.52 -8.43 -3.55
CA GLY A 122 -1.35 -9.28 -3.35
C GLY A 122 -0.04 -8.54 -3.68
N PRO A 123 1.12 -9.19 -3.55
CA PRO A 123 2.39 -8.62 -4.00
C PRO A 123 2.41 -8.35 -5.51
N GLY A 124 3.13 -7.31 -5.94
CA GLY A 124 3.28 -6.91 -7.34
C GLY A 124 2.63 -5.56 -7.67
N GLU A 125 2.61 -5.23 -8.97
CA GLU A 125 2.06 -3.98 -9.46
C GLU A 125 0.53 -4.06 -9.63
N HIS A 126 -0.18 -3.09 -9.06
CA HIS A 126 -1.63 -2.97 -9.13
C HIS A 126 -2.02 -1.58 -9.60
N ARG A 127 -2.78 -1.50 -10.69
CA ARG A 127 -3.33 -0.24 -11.16
C ARG A 127 -4.70 0.00 -10.54
N LEU A 128 -4.84 1.13 -9.85
CA LEU A 128 -6.08 1.61 -9.28
C LEU A 128 -6.62 2.78 -10.10
N ARG A 129 -7.94 2.85 -10.20
CA ARG A 129 -8.70 3.97 -10.76
C ARG A 129 -9.34 4.72 -9.60
N LEU A 130 -9.10 6.01 -9.55
CA LEU A 130 -9.75 6.98 -8.67
C LEU A 130 -10.79 7.71 -9.51
N THR A 131 -12.04 7.74 -9.06
CA THR A 131 -13.12 8.49 -9.70
C THR A 131 -13.69 9.47 -8.68
N LEU A 132 -13.93 10.72 -9.07
CA LEU A 132 -14.59 11.68 -8.20
C LEU A 132 -16.10 11.62 -8.40
N GLU A 133 -16.84 11.25 -7.35
CA GLU A 133 -18.29 11.16 -7.36
C GLU A 133 -18.91 12.17 -6.38
N ALA A 134 -20.12 12.63 -6.69
CA ALA A 134 -20.97 13.35 -5.76
C ALA A 134 -21.72 12.35 -4.87
N ASP A 135 -21.70 12.59 -3.57
CA ASP A 135 -22.40 11.83 -2.54
C ASP A 135 -23.25 12.76 -1.67
N ALA A 136 -24.18 12.19 -0.90
CA ALA A 136 -25.09 12.94 -0.02
C ALA A 136 -24.34 13.85 0.98
N GLY A 137 -23.09 13.50 1.32
CA GLY A 137 -22.23 14.27 2.21
C GLY A 137 -21.21 15.19 1.52
N GLY A 138 -21.26 15.36 0.20
CA GLY A 138 -20.29 16.13 -0.59
C GLY A 138 -19.55 15.26 -1.62
N SER A 139 -18.37 15.69 -2.06
CA SER A 139 -17.55 14.90 -3.00
C SER A 139 -16.87 13.71 -2.30
N VAL A 140 -16.90 12.54 -2.94
CA VAL A 140 -16.19 11.32 -2.50
C VAL A 140 -15.31 10.79 -3.63
N VAL A 141 -14.08 10.41 -3.30
CA VAL A 141 -13.16 9.77 -4.24
C VAL A 141 -13.31 8.26 -4.14
N VAL A 142 -13.74 7.61 -5.21
CA VAL A 142 -13.94 6.18 -5.28
C VAL A 142 -12.69 5.50 -5.82
N LEU A 143 -12.08 4.62 -5.03
CA LEU A 143 -10.96 3.77 -5.42
C LEU A 143 -11.46 2.39 -5.87
N ALA A 144 -11.11 2.01 -7.09
CA ALA A 144 -11.41 0.70 -7.68
C ALA A 144 -10.16 0.12 -8.38
N PRO A 145 -10.01 -1.21 -8.50
CA PRO A 145 -9.06 -1.80 -9.44
C PRO A 145 -9.37 -1.31 -10.85
N ALA A 146 -8.35 -0.97 -11.63
CA ALA A 146 -8.54 -0.52 -13.01
C ALA A 146 -9.11 -1.62 -13.92
N THR A 147 -8.99 -2.89 -13.54
CA THR A 147 -9.59 -4.06 -14.21
C THR A 147 -11.07 -4.27 -13.87
N ALA A 148 -11.59 -3.62 -12.83
CA ALA A 148 -13.00 -3.66 -12.50
C ALA A 148 -13.73 -2.54 -13.26
N ASP A 149 -14.11 -2.80 -14.51
CA ASP A 149 -15.27 -2.09 -15.04
C ASP A 149 -16.47 -2.45 -14.15
N PRO A 150 -17.23 -1.46 -13.64
CA PRO A 150 -18.45 -1.76 -12.89
C PRO A 150 -19.39 -2.54 -13.81
N PRO A 151 -20.17 -3.50 -13.29
CA PRO A 151 -21.25 -4.09 -14.07
C PRO A 151 -22.17 -2.95 -14.51
N ALA A 152 -22.40 -2.86 -15.83
CA ALA A 152 -23.40 -1.95 -16.39
C ALA A 152 -24.74 -2.25 -15.71
N ALA A 153 -25.30 -1.26 -15.03
CA ALA A 153 -26.69 -1.27 -14.56
C ALA A 153 -27.57 -0.59 -15.62
#